data_AF-G5K6C8-F1
#
_entry.id   AF-G5K6C8-F1
#
_cell.length_a   1.000
_cell.length_b   1.000
_cell.length_c   1.000
_cell.angle_alpha   90.00
_cell.angle_beta   90.00
_cell.angle_gamma   90.00
#
_symmetry.space_group_name_H-M   'P 1'
#
loop_
_entity.id
_entity.type
_entity.pdbx_description
1 polymer ?
#
loop_
_entity_poly.entity_id
_entity_poly.type
_entity_poly.pdbx_seq_one_letter_code
_entity_poly.pdbx_strand_id
1 'polypeptide(L)'
;MSDIKATQRNDNIGETVGHWEYRMVWWKEKLAAILGENFRCKTIRRRLVKKGITQMIFFGYDTDAELCTKVYEGALLYLDYRLKRLFPTVSKARWKDYKKSYLLGFLEGLNQRFKEQIQSSEEFALVVQVPAEVLKEQRLRMGDLKTKTVTIQVELDSEAYVTGLKQAKATRLMPEELINKNSIQILILVEKENS
;
A
#
# COMPACT_ATOMS: atom_id res chain seq x y z
N MET A 1 4.87 -3.55 -39.52
CA MET A 1 3.88 -2.60 -38.98
C MET A 1 2.73 -3.41 -38.45
N SER A 2 2.66 -3.60 -37.13
CA SER A 2 1.57 -4.31 -36.48
C SER A 2 0.91 -3.35 -35.50
N ASP A 3 -0.33 -2.99 -35.81
CA ASP A 3 -1.22 -2.20 -34.99
C ASP A 3 -1.37 -2.84 -33.61
N ILE A 4 -0.59 -2.35 -32.65
CA ILE A 4 -0.94 -2.47 -31.25
C ILE A 4 -2.18 -1.59 -31.11
N LYS A 5 -3.35 -2.22 -31.04
CA LYS A 5 -4.59 -1.55 -30.61
C LYS A 5 -4.25 -0.84 -29.30
N ALA A 6 -4.08 0.47 -29.38
CA ALA A 6 -4.09 1.35 -28.22
C ALA A 6 -5.45 1.15 -27.57
N THR A 7 -5.51 0.23 -26.61
CA THR A 7 -6.55 0.22 -25.59
C THR A 7 -6.62 1.65 -25.11
N GLN A 8 -7.69 2.38 -25.43
CA GLN A 8 -7.87 3.76 -24.97
C GLN A 8 -7.65 3.74 -23.46
N ARG A 9 -6.50 4.23 -23.00
CA ARG A 9 -6.29 4.44 -21.58
C ARG A 9 -7.36 5.45 -21.20
N ASN A 10 -8.14 5.11 -20.18
CA ASN A 10 -9.01 6.09 -19.57
C ASN A 10 -8.08 7.07 -18.84
N ASP A 11 -7.66 8.11 -19.55
CA ASP A 11 -6.71 9.14 -19.09
C ASP A 11 -7.39 10.15 -18.15
N ASN A 12 -8.58 9.83 -17.64
CA ASN A 12 -9.23 10.66 -16.64
C ASN A 12 -8.40 10.67 -15.35
N ILE A 13 -8.10 11.88 -14.88
CA ILE A 13 -7.44 12.10 -13.59
C ILE A 13 -8.52 12.36 -12.55
N GLY A 14 -8.52 11.55 -11.50
CA GLY A 14 -9.63 11.48 -10.56
C GLY A 14 -9.23 11.03 -9.17
N GLU A 15 -10.26 10.87 -8.35
CA GLU A 15 -10.17 10.34 -7.00
C GLU A 15 -10.73 8.93 -6.94
N THR A 16 -9.92 7.98 -6.47
CA THR A 16 -10.41 6.65 -6.11
C THR A 16 -10.26 6.45 -4.60
N VAL A 17 -11.36 6.16 -3.91
CA VAL A 17 -11.33 5.85 -2.48
C VAL A 17 -10.76 4.44 -2.30
N GLY A 18 -9.52 4.35 -1.82
CA GLY A 18 -8.85 3.06 -1.64
C GLY A 18 -9.22 2.35 -0.34
N HIS A 19 -9.51 3.09 0.74
CA HIS A 19 -10.02 2.52 1.99
C HIS A 19 -10.68 3.60 2.86
N TRP A 20 -11.52 3.20 3.79
CA TRP A 20 -12.09 4.10 4.79
C TRP A 20 -12.27 3.41 6.14
N GLU A 21 -12.11 4.17 7.22
CA GLU A 21 -12.37 3.70 8.58
C GLU A 21 -12.87 4.83 9.47
N TYR A 22 -13.67 4.49 10.49
CA TYR A 22 -14.03 5.43 11.56
C TYR A 22 -12.78 6.00 12.26
N ARG A 23 -11.82 5.12 12.56
CA ARG A 23 -10.53 5.44 13.17
C ARG A 23 -9.39 4.84 12.34
N MET A 24 -9.00 5.55 11.30
CA MET A 24 -7.86 5.19 10.47
C MET A 24 -6.59 5.03 11.33
N VAL A 25 -6.02 3.83 11.31
CA VAL A 25 -4.82 3.48 12.06
C VAL A 25 -3.55 3.84 11.29
N TRP A 26 -2.49 4.22 12.02
CA TRP A 26 -1.26 4.78 11.46
C TRP A 26 -0.61 3.92 10.36
N TRP A 27 -0.66 2.60 10.49
CA TRP A 27 0.02 1.69 9.56
C TRP A 27 -0.72 1.58 8.23
N LYS A 28 -2.06 1.72 8.23
CA LYS A 28 -2.87 1.81 7.02
C LYS A 28 -2.60 3.13 6.29
N GLU A 29 -2.50 4.25 7.01
CA GLU A 29 -2.08 5.54 6.43
C GLU A 29 -0.69 5.44 5.79
N LYS A 30 0.29 4.84 6.49
CA LYS A 30 1.66 4.68 5.99
C LYS A 30 1.75 3.72 4.80
N LEU A 31 0.99 2.63 4.81
CA LEU A 31 0.91 1.70 3.68
C LEU A 31 0.35 2.37 2.43
N ALA A 32 -0.74 3.14 2.56
CA ALA A 32 -1.31 3.91 1.45
C ALA A 32 -0.32 4.96 0.92
N ALA A 33 0.48 5.59 1.79
CA ALA A 33 1.51 6.53 1.33
C ALA A 33 2.59 5.82 0.50
N ILE A 34 3.13 4.70 0.99
CA ILE A 34 4.13 3.90 0.27
C ILE A 34 3.58 3.43 -1.07
N LEU A 35 2.37 2.87 -1.10
CA LEU A 35 1.79 2.37 -2.35
C LEU A 35 1.45 3.49 -3.32
N GLY A 36 0.83 4.58 -2.88
CA GLY A 36 0.47 5.67 -3.80
C GLY A 36 1.69 6.20 -4.56
N GLU A 37 2.79 6.47 -3.87
CA GLU A 37 4.04 6.94 -4.49
C GLU A 37 4.61 5.94 -5.50
N ASN A 38 4.45 4.64 -5.27
CA ASN A 38 4.99 3.58 -6.14
C ASN A 38 4.01 3.09 -7.22
N PHE A 39 2.77 3.57 -7.19
CA PHE A 39 1.74 3.28 -8.18
C PHE A 39 1.23 4.59 -8.81
N ARG A 40 2.12 5.58 -8.97
CA ARG A 40 1.88 6.81 -9.74
C ARG A 40 0.70 7.66 -9.23
N CYS A 41 0.33 7.51 -7.96
CA CYS A 41 -0.79 8.20 -7.34
C CYS A 41 -0.33 9.18 -6.25
N LYS A 42 -1.04 10.28 -6.11
CA LYS A 42 -0.97 11.12 -4.91
C LYS A 42 -1.93 10.57 -3.85
N THR A 43 -1.38 10.12 -2.72
CA THR A 43 -2.21 9.67 -1.58
C THR A 43 -2.76 10.87 -0.80
N ILE A 44 -4.08 10.88 -0.61
CA ILE A 44 -4.82 11.94 0.07
C ILE A 44 -5.57 11.36 1.25
N ARG A 45 -5.42 11.99 2.42
CA ARG A 45 -6.18 11.66 3.63
C ARG A 45 -7.32 12.66 3.80
N ARG A 46 -8.57 12.20 3.69
CA ARG A 46 -9.76 13.06 3.85
C ARG A 46 -10.57 12.65 5.07
N ARG A 47 -10.86 13.60 5.98
CA ARG A 47 -11.79 13.40 7.10
C ARG A 47 -13.19 13.85 6.68
N LEU A 48 -14.15 12.93 6.68
CA LEU A 48 -15.57 13.26 6.49
C LEU A 48 -16.23 13.40 7.86
N VAL A 49 -16.18 14.61 8.43
CA VAL A 49 -16.62 14.89 9.82
C VAL A 49 -18.04 14.42 10.08
N LYS A 50 -18.99 14.76 9.19
CA LYS A 50 -20.41 14.36 9.32
C LYS A 50 -20.63 12.85 9.34
N LYS A 51 -19.77 12.08 8.66
CA LYS A 51 -19.85 10.61 8.60
C LYS A 51 -18.99 9.93 9.68
N GLY A 52 -18.16 10.69 10.41
CA GLY A 52 -17.24 10.14 11.39
C GLY A 52 -16.11 9.27 10.83
N ILE A 53 -15.91 9.25 9.51
CA ILE A 53 -14.93 8.40 8.82
C ILE A 53 -13.76 9.19 8.25
N THR A 54 -12.63 8.52 8.10
CA THR A 54 -11.45 8.98 7.37
C THR A 54 -11.24 8.09 6.16
N GLN A 55 -11.01 8.69 5.01
CA GLN A 55 -10.72 8.02 3.74
C GLN A 55 -9.24 8.16 3.39
N MET A 56 -8.67 7.09 2.85
CA MET A 56 -7.44 7.12 2.07
C MET A 56 -7.83 7.09 0.60
N ILE A 57 -7.44 8.12 -0.14
CA ILE A 57 -7.79 8.34 -1.54
C ILE A 57 -6.51 8.27 -2.35
N PHE A 58 -6.55 7.56 -3.48
CA PHE A 58 -5.50 7.58 -4.49
C PHE A 58 -5.95 8.52 -5.61
N PHE A 59 -5.23 9.64 -5.75
CA PHE A 59 -5.48 10.62 -6.79
C PHE A 59 -4.49 10.40 -7.93
N GLY A 60 -4.98 10.05 -9.11
CA GLY A 60 -4.15 9.61 -10.24
C GLY A 60 -4.99 9.42 -11.49
N TYR A 61 -4.35 8.91 -12.55
CA TYR A 61 -5.11 8.34 -13.66
C TYR A 61 -5.99 7.20 -13.15
N ASP A 62 -7.22 7.09 -13.66
CA ASP A 62 -8.19 6.08 -13.21
C ASP A 62 -7.57 4.68 -13.17
N THR A 63 -6.80 4.30 -14.20
CA THR A 63 -6.13 3.00 -14.26
C THR A 63 -5.09 2.80 -13.16
N ASP A 64 -4.30 3.85 -12.86
CA ASP A 64 -3.25 3.82 -11.83
C ASP A 64 -3.89 3.78 -10.43
N ALA A 65 -4.93 4.59 -10.21
CA ALA A 65 -5.66 4.67 -8.95
C ALA A 65 -6.45 3.39 -8.64
N GLU A 66 -7.06 2.76 -9.65
CA GLU A 66 -7.69 1.44 -9.52
C GLU A 66 -6.68 0.34 -9.20
N LEU A 67 -5.54 0.31 -9.88
CA LEU A 67 -4.48 -0.67 -9.61
C LEU A 67 -3.93 -0.49 -8.19
N CYS A 68 -3.61 0.76 -7.80
CA CYS A 68 -3.15 1.08 -6.46
C CYS A 68 -4.17 0.67 -5.39
N THR A 69 -5.47 0.87 -5.65
CA THR A 69 -6.55 0.42 -4.76
C THR A 69 -6.55 -1.08 -4.59
N LYS A 70 -6.52 -1.86 -5.68
CA LYS A 70 -6.50 -3.33 -5.62
C LYS A 70 -5.27 -3.86 -4.87
N VAL A 71 -4.10 -3.28 -5.11
CA VAL A 71 -2.86 -3.67 -4.41
C VAL A 71 -2.95 -3.31 -2.94
N TYR A 72 -3.50 -2.14 -2.60
CA TYR A 72 -3.68 -1.72 -1.21
C TYR A 72 -4.66 -2.64 -0.46
N GLU A 73 -5.81 -2.97 -1.04
CA GLU A 73 -6.77 -3.93 -0.48
C GLU A 73 -6.12 -5.31 -0.25
N GLY A 74 -5.38 -5.82 -1.24
CA GLY A 74 -4.64 -7.07 -1.10
C GLY A 74 -3.62 -7.03 0.03
N ALA A 75 -2.88 -5.93 0.16
CA ALA A 75 -1.90 -5.74 1.24
C ALA A 75 -2.56 -5.64 2.62
N LEU A 76 -3.73 -5.01 2.73
CA LEU A 76 -4.54 -4.98 3.96
C LEU A 76 -4.99 -6.39 4.36
N LEU A 77 -5.54 -7.16 3.42
CA LEU A 77 -5.98 -8.54 3.64
C LEU A 77 -4.82 -9.43 4.08
N TYR A 78 -3.67 -9.32 3.42
CA TYR A 78 -2.46 -10.06 3.78
C TYR A 78 -2.01 -9.74 5.21
N LEU A 79 -1.91 -8.46 5.58
CA LEU A 79 -1.47 -8.05 6.90
C LEU A 79 -2.46 -8.46 7.98
N ASP A 80 -3.76 -8.32 7.75
CA ASP A 80 -4.79 -8.75 8.69
C ASP A 80 -4.75 -10.28 8.89
N TYR A 81 -4.59 -11.07 7.83
CA TYR A 81 -4.38 -12.52 7.91
C TYR A 81 -3.11 -12.86 8.70
N ARG A 82 -2.00 -12.20 8.39
CA ARG A 82 -0.70 -12.51 9.01
C ARG A 82 -0.69 -12.16 10.49
N LEU A 83 -1.23 -11.01 10.86
CA LEU A 83 -1.38 -10.60 12.26
C LEU A 83 -2.26 -11.58 13.05
N LYS A 84 -3.34 -12.12 12.45
CA LYS A 84 -4.16 -13.16 13.10
C LYS A 84 -3.36 -14.43 13.40
N ARG A 85 -2.45 -14.84 12.51
CA ARG A 85 -1.58 -16.01 12.72
C ARG A 85 -0.45 -15.78 13.72
N LEU A 86 0.07 -14.55 13.80
CA LEU A 86 1.10 -14.17 14.78
C LEU A 86 0.55 -13.97 16.20
N PHE A 87 -0.72 -13.58 16.32
CA PHE A 87 -1.36 -13.34 17.62
C PHE A 87 -1.23 -14.52 18.62
N PRO A 88 -1.51 -15.79 18.26
CA PRO A 88 -1.38 -16.91 19.19
C PRO A 88 0.08 -17.29 19.53
N THR A 89 1.07 -16.84 18.75
CA THR A 89 2.49 -17.19 18.95
C THR A 89 3.21 -16.21 19.88
N VAL A 90 2.53 -15.15 20.32
CA VAL A 90 3.08 -14.08 21.14
C VAL A 90 2.23 -13.92 22.40
N SER A 91 2.85 -13.70 23.55
CA SER A 91 2.10 -13.47 24.79
C SER A 91 1.20 -12.23 24.67
N LYS A 92 0.03 -12.27 25.32
CA LYS A 92 -0.93 -11.15 25.30
C LYS A 92 -0.30 -9.83 25.77
N ALA A 93 0.60 -9.90 26.75
CA ALA A 93 1.32 -8.74 27.27
C ALA A 93 2.27 -8.12 26.23
N ARG A 94 2.97 -8.94 25.44
CA ARG A 94 3.94 -8.51 24.42
C ARG A 94 3.27 -8.12 23.10
N TRP A 95 2.04 -8.58 22.84
CA TRP A 95 1.38 -8.42 21.53
C TRP A 95 1.29 -6.98 21.02
N LYS A 96 0.99 -6.02 21.91
CA LYS A 96 0.80 -4.62 21.51
C LYS A 96 2.06 -4.05 20.84
N ASP A 97 3.22 -4.26 21.45
CA ASP A 97 4.49 -3.74 20.96
C ASP A 97 5.04 -4.62 19.83
N TYR A 98 4.87 -5.95 19.94
CA TYR A 98 5.18 -6.88 18.85
C TYR A 98 4.46 -6.50 17.56
N LYS A 99 3.13 -6.32 17.59
CA LYS A 99 2.32 -5.93 16.42
C LYS A 99 2.83 -4.63 15.82
N LYS A 100 3.17 -3.66 16.66
CA LYS A 100 3.62 -2.33 16.23
C LYS A 100 4.98 -2.39 15.53
N SER A 101 5.95 -3.09 16.13
CA SER A 101 7.28 -3.30 15.56
C SER A 101 7.23 -4.15 14.30
N TYR A 102 6.42 -5.22 14.29
CA TYR A 102 6.21 -6.05 13.11
C TYR A 102 5.68 -5.23 11.92
N LEU A 103 4.62 -4.44 12.14
CA LEU A 103 4.06 -3.58 11.10
C LEU A 103 5.05 -2.51 10.63
N LEU A 104 5.85 -1.95 11.55
CA LEU A 104 6.89 -0.99 11.18
C LEU A 104 7.94 -1.64 10.28
N GLY A 105 8.46 -2.81 10.67
CA GLY A 105 9.44 -3.56 9.90
C GLY A 105 8.90 -3.99 8.53
N PHE A 106 7.64 -4.43 8.48
CA PHE A 106 7.00 -4.79 7.23
C PHE A 106 6.89 -3.61 6.26
N LEU A 107 6.40 -2.46 6.73
CA LEU A 107 6.26 -1.26 5.91
C LEU A 107 7.62 -0.74 5.44
N GLU A 108 8.64 -0.81 6.29
CA GLU A 108 10.00 -0.41 5.92
C GLU A 108 10.59 -1.35 4.86
N GLY A 109 10.44 -2.66 5.03
CA GLY A 109 10.93 -3.64 4.05
C GLY A 109 10.25 -3.51 2.70
N LEU A 110 8.95 -3.20 2.69
CA LEU A 110 8.20 -2.93 1.48
C LEU A 110 8.70 -1.66 0.77
N ASN A 111 8.91 -0.58 1.52
CA ASN A 111 9.43 0.68 0.99
C ASN A 111 10.86 0.53 0.45
N GLN A 112 11.72 -0.22 1.15
CA GLN A 112 13.08 -0.54 0.70
C GLN A 112 13.05 -1.28 -0.64
N ARG A 113 12.20 -2.30 -0.77
CA ARG A 113 12.08 -3.05 -2.01
C ARG A 113 11.69 -2.18 -3.20
N PHE A 114 10.74 -1.27 -3.03
CA PHE A 114 10.36 -0.34 -4.10
C PHE A 114 11.50 0.60 -4.47
N LYS A 115 12.23 1.13 -3.49
CA LYS A 115 13.42 1.96 -3.75
C LYS A 115 14.52 1.19 -4.47
N GLU A 116 14.80 -0.04 -4.06
CA GLU A 116 15.76 -0.93 -4.72
C GLU A 116 15.36 -1.19 -6.18
N GLN A 117 14.07 -1.43 -6.45
CA GLN A 117 13.54 -1.59 -7.82
C GLN A 117 13.76 -0.33 -8.66
N ILE A 118 13.41 0.84 -8.13
CA ILE A 118 13.62 2.14 -8.79
C ILE A 118 15.12 2.40 -9.06
N GLN A 119 16.00 2.09 -8.11
CA GLN A 119 17.44 2.31 -8.25
C GLN A 119 18.10 1.33 -9.21
N SER A 120 17.54 0.13 -9.38
CA SER A 120 18.09 -0.90 -10.26
C SER A 120 17.93 -0.59 -11.75
N SER A 121 17.07 0.37 -12.11
CA SER A 121 16.86 0.77 -13.50
C SER A 121 16.24 2.16 -13.63
N GLU A 122 16.91 3.00 -14.41
CA GLU A 122 16.48 4.36 -14.73
C GLU A 122 15.13 4.38 -15.48
N GLU A 123 14.86 3.37 -16.31
CA GLU A 123 13.57 3.21 -16.99
C GLU A 123 12.43 3.02 -15.97
N PHE A 124 12.63 2.16 -14.96
CA PHE A 124 11.66 1.97 -13.89
C PHE A 124 11.50 3.24 -13.05
N ALA A 125 12.58 3.97 -12.79
CA ALA A 125 12.53 5.23 -12.06
C ALA A 125 11.68 6.29 -12.75
N LEU A 126 11.72 6.37 -14.09
CA LEU A 126 10.89 7.28 -14.88
C LEU A 126 9.42 6.83 -14.92
N VAL A 127 9.18 5.52 -15.00
CA VAL A 127 7.82 4.95 -15.13
C VAL A 127 7.03 5.00 -13.82
N VAL A 128 7.67 4.95 -12.65
CA VAL A 128 6.96 4.87 -11.35
C VAL A 128 6.55 6.22 -10.77
N GLN A 129 7.13 7.33 -11.24
CA GLN A 129 6.83 8.67 -10.72
C GLN A 129 5.36 9.09 -10.92
N VAL A 130 4.82 9.77 -9.92
CA VAL A 130 3.51 10.45 -10.03
C VAL A 130 3.59 11.48 -11.17
N PRO A 131 2.74 11.38 -12.22
CA PRO A 131 2.80 12.29 -13.36
C PRO A 131 2.59 13.74 -12.95
N ALA A 132 3.30 14.66 -13.62
CA ALA A 132 3.18 16.10 -13.35
C ALA A 132 1.75 16.62 -13.56
N GLU A 133 1.04 16.07 -14.54
CA GLU A 133 -0.37 16.40 -14.82
C GLU A 133 -1.30 16.00 -13.67
N VAL A 134 -1.05 14.85 -13.04
CA VAL A 134 -1.78 14.41 -11.83
C VAL A 134 -1.56 15.40 -10.69
N LEU A 135 -0.31 15.84 -10.46
CA LEU A 135 -0.01 16.82 -9.41
C LEU A 135 -0.63 18.20 -9.71
N LYS A 136 -0.63 18.62 -10.98
CA LYS A 136 -1.25 19.87 -11.42
C LYS A 136 -2.76 19.82 -11.20
N GLU A 137 -3.41 18.75 -11.62
CA GLU A 137 -4.85 18.56 -11.45
C GLU A 137 -5.25 18.46 -9.98
N GLN A 138 -4.45 17.77 -9.16
CA GLN A 138 -4.65 17.74 -7.71
C GLN A 138 -4.63 19.16 -7.12
N ARG A 139 -3.63 19.96 -7.50
CA ARG A 139 -3.49 21.34 -7.03
C ARG A 139 -4.64 22.23 -7.50
N LEU A 140 -5.11 22.06 -8.74
CA LEU A 140 -6.27 22.79 -9.27
C LEU A 140 -7.54 22.47 -8.48
N ARG A 141 -7.80 21.19 -8.17
CA ARG A 141 -9.03 20.77 -7.48
C ARG A 141 -9.00 20.97 -5.97
N MET A 142 -7.83 20.90 -5.34
CA MET A 142 -7.71 20.81 -3.88
C MET A 142 -6.74 21.81 -3.25
N GLY A 143 -6.01 22.59 -4.06
CA GLY A 143 -4.98 23.50 -3.58
C GLY A 143 -3.76 22.80 -2.98
N ASP A 144 -3.03 23.54 -2.14
CA ASP A 144 -1.89 23.03 -1.40
C ASP A 144 -2.34 22.21 -0.19
N LEU A 145 -2.14 20.90 -0.28
CA LEU A 145 -2.42 19.98 0.82
C LEU A 145 -1.24 19.96 1.81
N LYS A 146 -1.56 20.01 3.10
CA LYS A 146 -0.55 19.85 4.16
C LYS A 146 -0.02 18.42 4.17
N THR A 147 1.30 18.27 4.14
CA THR A 147 1.94 16.98 4.41
C THR A 147 1.77 16.63 5.89
N LYS A 148 1.26 15.42 6.15
CA LYS A 148 1.13 14.89 7.50
C LYS A 148 2.23 13.87 7.75
N THR A 149 3.18 14.21 8.62
CA THR A 149 4.13 13.22 9.13
C THR A 149 3.47 12.43 10.25
N VAL A 150 3.50 11.10 10.14
CA VAL A 150 2.99 10.20 11.18
C VAL A 150 4.13 9.86 12.12
N THR A 151 4.23 10.58 13.23
CA THR A 151 5.20 10.28 14.29
C THR A 151 4.71 9.11 15.14
N ILE A 152 5.54 8.08 15.30
CA ILE A 152 5.19 6.87 16.02
C ILE A 152 6.24 6.65 17.11
N GLN A 153 5.84 6.75 18.37
CA GLN A 153 6.68 6.31 19.50
C GLN A 153 6.58 4.79 19.63
N VAL A 154 7.59 4.05 19.20
CA VAL A 154 7.61 2.57 19.28
C VAL A 154 8.59 2.16 20.36
N GLU A 155 8.13 1.42 21.37
CA GLU A 155 9.04 0.59 22.18
C GLU A 155 9.40 -0.62 21.31
N LEU A 156 10.64 -0.61 20.81
CA LEU A 156 11.03 -1.47 19.69
C LEU A 156 11.26 -2.90 20.14
N ASP A 157 10.31 -3.78 19.82
CA ASP A 157 10.56 -5.22 19.73
C ASP A 157 11.40 -5.55 18.47
N SER A 158 12.70 -5.75 18.65
CA SER A 158 13.65 -6.02 17.55
C SER A 158 13.34 -7.29 16.76
N GLU A 159 12.91 -8.36 17.44
CA GLU A 159 12.56 -9.64 16.80
C GLU A 159 11.35 -9.47 15.88
N ALA A 160 10.31 -8.81 16.38
CA ALA A 160 9.11 -8.51 15.61
C ALA A 160 9.44 -7.63 14.39
N TYR A 161 10.25 -6.61 14.57
CA TYR A 161 10.69 -5.72 13.49
C TYR A 161 11.43 -6.48 12.39
N VAL A 162 12.43 -7.28 12.74
CA VAL A 162 13.20 -8.09 11.77
C VAL A 162 12.30 -9.09 11.06
N THR A 163 11.36 -9.70 11.78
CA THR A 163 10.38 -10.63 11.22
C THR A 163 9.50 -9.95 10.18
N GLY A 164 8.97 -8.75 10.48
CA GLY A 164 8.20 -7.93 9.54
C GLY A 164 9.01 -7.57 8.31
N LEU A 165 10.26 -7.12 8.49
CA LEU A 165 11.17 -6.74 7.41
C LEU A 165 11.43 -7.91 6.44
N LYS A 166 11.76 -9.09 6.98
CA LYS A 166 12.01 -10.30 6.16
C LYS A 166 10.77 -10.71 5.37
N GLN A 167 9.61 -10.71 6.01
CA GLN A 167 8.36 -11.11 5.35
C GLN A 167 7.94 -10.12 4.26
N ALA A 168 8.12 -8.82 4.46
CA ALA A 168 7.85 -7.83 3.42
C ALA A 168 8.65 -8.10 2.14
N LYS A 169 9.94 -8.47 2.27
CA LYS A 169 10.79 -8.82 1.12
C LYS A 169 10.27 -10.05 0.37
N ALA A 170 9.80 -11.07 1.08
CA ALA A 170 9.27 -12.30 0.49
C ALA A 170 7.84 -12.17 -0.10
N THR A 171 7.06 -11.18 0.34
CA THR A 171 5.64 -11.06 -0.03
C THR A 171 5.47 -10.58 -1.47
N ARG A 172 4.78 -11.35 -2.33
CA ARG A 172 4.34 -10.88 -3.66
C ARG A 172 3.01 -10.14 -3.50
N LEU A 173 2.98 -8.84 -3.83
CA LEU A 173 1.79 -7.99 -3.71
C LEU A 173 1.09 -7.74 -5.05
N MET A 174 1.61 -8.30 -6.15
CA MET A 174 1.11 -8.03 -7.51
C MET A 174 0.04 -9.02 -7.96
N PRO A 175 -0.91 -8.58 -8.81
CA PRO A 175 -2.22 -9.19 -8.97
C PRO A 175 -2.30 -10.21 -10.10
N GLU A 176 -1.20 -10.75 -10.65
CA GLU A 176 -1.30 -11.78 -11.70
C GLU A 176 -2.11 -13.00 -11.21
N GLU A 177 -2.19 -13.21 -9.89
CA GLU A 177 -3.07 -14.18 -9.22
C GLU A 177 -4.47 -13.63 -8.84
N LEU A 178 -4.67 -12.31 -8.84
CA LEU A 178 -5.94 -11.62 -8.51
C LEU A 178 -6.76 -11.17 -9.74
N ILE A 179 -6.13 -11.10 -10.92
CA ILE A 179 -6.77 -10.70 -12.19
C ILE A 179 -7.56 -11.86 -12.82
N ASN A 180 -7.27 -13.11 -12.45
CA ASN A 180 -8.06 -14.28 -12.82
C ASN A 180 -9.32 -14.40 -11.95
N LYS A 181 -10.25 -13.45 -12.10
CA LYS A 181 -11.61 -13.56 -11.54
C LYS A 181 -12.36 -14.69 -12.26
N ASN A 182 -12.38 -15.89 -11.66
CA ASN A 182 -13.54 -16.80 -11.69
C ASN A 182 -13.48 -18.03 -10.78
N SER A 183 -12.59 -18.07 -9.79
CA SER A 183 -12.54 -19.21 -8.87
C SER A 183 -12.54 -18.72 -7.43
N ILE A 184 -13.57 -19.15 -6.71
CA ILE A 184 -13.60 -19.21 -5.25
C ILE A 184 -12.39 -20.04 -4.81
N GLN A 185 -11.25 -19.40 -4.56
CA GLN A 185 -10.19 -19.93 -3.72
C GLN A 185 -9.26 -18.76 -3.36
N ILE A 186 -9.26 -18.40 -2.08
CA ILE A 186 -8.23 -17.56 -1.49
C ILE A 186 -6.89 -18.29 -1.70
N LEU A 187 -6.15 -17.93 -2.74
CA LEU A 187 -4.75 -18.34 -2.92
C LEU A 187 -3.87 -17.32 -2.21
N ILE A 188 -3.78 -17.49 -0.89
CA ILE A 188 -2.57 -17.13 -0.15
C ILE A 188 -1.64 -18.32 -0.35
N LEU A 189 -0.78 -18.29 -1.37
CA LEU A 189 0.31 -19.26 -1.52
C LEU A 189 1.49 -18.82 -0.65
N VAL A 190 1.50 -19.27 0.61
CA VAL A 190 2.31 -20.40 1.10
C VAL A 190 3.79 -20.01 1.15
N GLU A 191 4.19 -19.57 2.34
CA GLU A 191 5.55 -19.78 2.84
C GLU A 191 5.87 -21.27 2.64
N LYS A 192 6.77 -21.58 1.70
CA LYS A 192 7.50 -22.85 1.77
C LYS A 192 8.48 -22.69 2.93
N GLU A 193 8.09 -23.20 4.09
CA GLU A 193 9.05 -23.67 5.09
C GLU A 193 9.86 -24.79 4.42
N ASN A 194 11.15 -24.51 4.16
CA ASN A 194 12.13 -25.55 3.90
C ASN A 194 12.74 -25.92 5.26
N SER A 195 12.79 -27.24 5.46
CA SER A 195 13.41 -28.01 6.53
C SER A 195 14.77 -27.51 7.00
#